data_AF-A0A640T449-F1
#
_entry.id   AF-A0A640T449-F1
#
_cell.length_a   1.000
_cell.length_b   1.000
_cell.length_c   1.000
_cell.angle_alpha   90.00
_cell.angle_beta   90.00
_cell.angle_gamma   90.00
#
_symmetry.space_group_name_H-M   'P 1'
#
loop_
_entity.id
_entity.type
_entity.pdbx_description
1 polymer ?
#
loop_
_entity_poly.entity_id
_entity_poly.type
_entity_poly.pdbx_seq_one_letter_code
_entity_poly.pdbx_strand_id
1 'polypeptide(L)'
;MAEYLFITPDDPGIPRALSGIAQGLTNQCPSGHSTTALHGISATRSAVDSALPHYATVIYFGHGKPNALEARGQALVDLANEGDIQGVLIAIACHTANGLGSSRFGGSSNRAFLGFDTYLIHPCRNSSRANDAYEQALSGLFFGATLQGIAESLRANLLQAAQDYKTNRSVYRISRGDAIAIFGGLRSNVLAMVCYGNVQKVPDGASAGIAGHSPVCLAALRLVMERDILRLAQFNSSHLERQTISPESLLWLMTNKGVMGEGTAGALADYIQLTDELLRASHKPQEEIRQALGVGAELLCQLHHEYLIERLVSDMDRNLTWHLHPGHYAGEGKFFYWAAIASEAPNFDYSYEILTEAVRRANAKRRPDVIPLPSLRDFVAILEFRLSELRRIWKVERDSGSGSRDEDKNWHWPSEWKIPWNGPIRAHSMWDTEEQVFLVSRAIHRYSRRLTTLQATTLEQVRSAIADG
;
A
#
# COMPACT_ATOMS: atom_id res chain seq x y z
N MET A 1 12.72 -12.10 -27.03
CA MET A 1 13.87 -11.69 -26.18
C MET A 1 13.60 -10.28 -25.67
N ALA A 2 13.55 -10.08 -24.36
CA ALA A 2 13.36 -8.75 -23.75
C ALA A 2 14.71 -8.18 -23.31
N GLU A 3 14.88 -6.87 -23.49
CA GLU A 3 16.07 -6.13 -23.12
C GLU A 3 15.72 -5.14 -21.99
N TYR A 4 16.49 -5.18 -20.91
CA TYR A 4 16.26 -4.39 -19.71
C TYR A 4 17.43 -3.44 -19.44
N LEU A 5 17.12 -2.18 -19.18
CA LEU A 5 18.10 -1.18 -18.74
C LEU A 5 17.93 -0.91 -17.25
N PHE A 6 18.98 -1.18 -16.47
CA PHE A 6 19.09 -0.79 -15.07
C PHE A 6 19.93 0.48 -14.95
N ILE A 7 19.41 1.48 -14.24
CA ILE A 7 20.12 2.74 -13.97
C ILE A 7 20.26 2.90 -12.45
N THR A 8 21.49 2.88 -11.97
CA THR A 8 21.83 2.99 -10.54
C THR A 8 22.98 4.01 -10.36
N PRO A 9 22.68 5.32 -10.23
CA PRO A 9 23.72 6.34 -10.08
C PRO A 9 24.48 6.23 -8.75
N ASP A 10 25.73 6.71 -8.72
CA ASP A 10 26.55 6.81 -7.50
C ASP A 10 26.19 8.06 -6.68
N ASP A 11 24.98 8.04 -6.13
CA ASP A 11 24.50 9.01 -5.15
C ASP A 11 24.56 8.41 -3.73
N PRO A 12 24.84 9.25 -2.71
CA PRO A 12 24.87 8.80 -1.32
C PRO A 12 23.46 8.45 -0.78
N GLY A 13 23.42 7.60 0.24
CA GLY A 13 22.18 7.26 0.94
C GLY A 13 21.36 6.16 0.26
N ILE A 14 20.08 6.42 0.02
CA ILE A 14 19.12 5.43 -0.51
C ILE A 14 19.57 4.87 -1.88
N PRO A 15 20.01 5.67 -2.87
CA PRO A 15 20.43 5.14 -4.18
C PRO A 15 21.53 4.08 -4.05
N ARG A 16 22.55 4.32 -3.23
CA ARG A 16 23.61 3.34 -2.96
C ARG A 16 23.09 2.06 -2.30
N ALA A 17 22.17 2.17 -1.34
CA ALA A 17 21.58 0.99 -0.68
C ALA A 17 20.73 0.13 -1.63
N LEU A 18 20.06 0.78 -2.59
CA LEU A 18 19.26 0.11 -3.62
C LEU A 18 20.11 -0.47 -4.76
N SER A 19 21.34 -0.01 -4.95
CA SER A 19 22.16 -0.39 -6.11
C SER A 19 22.42 -1.91 -6.23
N GLY A 20 22.46 -2.63 -5.09
CA GLY A 20 22.60 -4.08 -5.06
C GLY A 20 21.44 -4.83 -5.73
N ILE A 21 20.24 -4.25 -5.74
CA ILE A 21 19.04 -4.81 -6.36
C ILE A 21 19.25 -5.00 -7.86
N ALA A 22 19.85 -4.02 -8.55
CA ALA A 22 20.10 -4.12 -9.99
C ALA A 22 21.07 -5.27 -10.33
N GLN A 23 22.09 -5.48 -9.49
CA GLN A 23 22.99 -6.63 -9.63
C GLN A 23 22.26 -7.95 -9.34
N GLY A 24 21.45 -7.99 -8.29
CA GLY A 24 20.62 -9.15 -7.95
C GLY A 24 19.69 -9.54 -9.10
N LEU A 25 19.01 -8.57 -9.70
CA LEU A 25 18.15 -8.77 -10.86
C LEU A 25 18.93 -9.20 -12.10
N THR A 26 20.09 -8.59 -12.37
CA THR A 26 20.96 -9.00 -13.48
C THR A 26 21.39 -10.46 -13.35
N ASN A 27 21.74 -10.90 -12.14
CA ASN A 27 22.12 -12.29 -11.87
C ASN A 27 20.94 -13.27 -12.00
N GLN A 28 19.71 -12.79 -11.81
CA GLN A 28 18.47 -13.57 -11.94
C GLN A 28 17.91 -13.58 -13.37
N CYS A 29 18.48 -12.80 -14.30
CA CYS A 29 18.00 -12.70 -15.66
C CYS A 29 18.18 -14.03 -16.42
N PRO A 30 17.10 -14.65 -16.92
CA PRO A 30 17.19 -15.86 -17.73
C PRO A 30 17.96 -15.63 -19.04
N SER A 31 18.56 -16.68 -19.59
CA SER A 31 19.39 -16.61 -20.81
C SER A 31 18.66 -16.13 -22.08
N GLY A 32 17.33 -16.14 -22.09
CA GLY A 32 16.49 -15.62 -23.18
C GLY A 32 16.26 -14.11 -23.14
N HIS A 33 16.90 -13.41 -22.19
CA HIS A 33 16.80 -11.98 -21.95
C HIS A 33 18.19 -11.36 -21.82
N SER A 34 18.29 -10.06 -22.06
CA SER A 34 19.53 -9.30 -21.87
C SER A 34 19.30 -8.17 -20.87
N THR A 35 20.30 -7.90 -20.04
CA THR A 35 20.29 -6.77 -19.12
C THR A 35 21.53 -5.93 -19.33
N THR A 36 21.35 -4.61 -19.29
CA THR A 36 22.45 -3.64 -19.28
C THR A 36 22.31 -2.78 -18.04
N ALA A 37 23.40 -2.59 -17.30
CA ALA A 37 23.41 -1.77 -16.10
C ALA A 37 24.33 -0.56 -16.28
N LEU A 38 23.74 0.64 -16.21
CA LEU A 38 24.47 1.89 -16.04
C LEU A 38 24.66 2.11 -14.53
N HIS A 39 25.81 1.69 -14.01
CA HIS A 39 26.10 1.72 -12.58
C HIS A 39 27.11 2.80 -12.20
N GLY A 40 26.84 3.43 -11.05
CA GLY A 40 27.72 4.36 -10.39
C GLY A 40 28.02 5.59 -11.24
N ILE A 41 29.31 5.84 -11.51
CA ILE A 41 29.77 6.96 -12.34
C ILE A 41 29.41 6.83 -13.82
N SER A 42 29.05 5.62 -14.28
CA SER A 42 28.66 5.38 -15.67
C SER A 42 27.22 5.79 -15.98
N ALA A 43 26.39 6.01 -14.95
CA ALA A 43 25.01 6.51 -15.08
C ALA A 43 24.98 8.02 -15.35
N THR A 44 25.53 8.44 -16.49
CA THR A 44 25.54 9.84 -16.93
C THR A 44 24.36 10.13 -17.86
N ARG A 45 23.96 11.40 -17.98
CA ARG A 45 22.88 11.79 -18.91
C ARG A 45 23.14 11.32 -20.34
N SER A 46 24.35 11.53 -20.86
CA SER A 46 24.71 11.11 -22.22
C SER A 46 24.68 9.58 -22.41
N ALA A 47 25.07 8.81 -21.39
CA ALA A 47 24.97 7.35 -21.44
C ALA A 47 23.51 6.88 -21.40
N VAL A 48 22.67 7.54 -20.60
CA VAL A 48 21.23 7.27 -20.53
C VAL A 48 20.55 7.63 -21.86
N ASP A 49 20.76 8.83 -22.39
CA ASP A 49 20.21 9.27 -23.70
C ASP A 49 20.58 8.31 -24.82
N SER A 50 21.84 7.85 -24.86
CA SER A 50 22.30 6.86 -25.84
C SER A 50 21.63 5.48 -25.65
N ALA A 51 21.28 5.11 -24.42
CA ALA A 51 20.73 3.80 -24.11
C ALA A 51 19.21 3.73 -24.29
N LEU A 52 18.45 4.75 -23.84
CA LEU A 52 16.99 4.73 -23.76
C LEU A 52 16.29 4.21 -25.02
N PRO A 53 16.65 4.63 -26.26
CA PRO A 53 15.98 4.19 -27.47
C PRO A 53 16.06 2.67 -27.74
N HIS A 54 16.96 1.96 -27.07
CA HIS A 54 17.23 0.54 -27.31
C HIS A 54 16.50 -0.40 -26.33
N TYR A 55 15.92 0.10 -25.24
CA TYR A 55 15.35 -0.77 -24.20
C TYR A 55 13.84 -0.61 -24.07
N ALA A 56 13.17 -1.76 -23.99
CA ALA A 56 11.73 -1.82 -23.78
C ALA A 56 11.33 -1.50 -22.33
N THR A 57 12.19 -1.87 -21.38
CA THR A 57 11.95 -1.74 -19.95
C THR A 57 13.15 -1.06 -19.30
N VAL A 58 12.89 0.06 -18.64
CA VAL A 58 13.89 0.85 -17.91
C VAL A 58 13.55 0.82 -16.43
N ILE A 59 14.53 0.49 -15.60
CA ILE A 59 14.38 0.38 -14.15
C ILE A 59 15.43 1.28 -13.50
N TYR A 60 14.96 2.25 -12.74
CA TYR A 60 15.78 3.27 -12.11
C TYR A 60 15.73 3.15 -10.59
N PHE A 61 16.90 3.19 -9.95
CA PHE A 61 17.04 3.20 -8.49
C PHE A 61 17.82 4.42 -8.05
N GLY A 62 17.15 5.44 -7.53
CA GLY A 62 17.84 6.68 -7.20
C GLY A 62 16.97 7.79 -6.64
N HIS A 63 17.44 9.03 -6.80
CA HIS A 63 16.65 10.21 -6.46
C HIS A 63 15.65 10.56 -7.57
N GLY A 64 14.51 11.11 -7.14
CA GLY A 64 13.44 11.51 -8.04
C GLY A 64 12.83 12.83 -7.61
N LYS A 65 12.32 13.54 -8.61
CA LYS A 65 11.47 14.72 -8.53
C LYS A 65 10.22 14.47 -9.39
N PRO A 66 9.17 15.30 -9.29
CA PRO A 66 7.98 15.15 -10.11
C PRO A 66 8.27 14.89 -11.59
N ASN A 67 9.22 15.64 -12.18
CA ASN A 67 9.48 15.62 -13.63
C ASN A 67 10.87 15.05 -14.00
N ALA A 68 11.59 14.42 -13.07
CA ALA A 68 12.95 13.93 -13.35
C ALA A 68 13.40 12.79 -12.41
N LEU A 69 14.22 11.89 -12.96
CA LEU A 69 15.10 10.96 -12.25
C LEU A 69 16.50 11.57 -12.25
N GLU A 70 17.04 11.83 -11.06
CA GLU A 70 18.24 12.65 -10.92
C GLU A 70 19.42 11.91 -10.31
N ALA A 71 20.61 12.21 -10.82
CA ALA A 71 21.88 11.84 -10.22
C ALA A 71 22.74 13.08 -9.98
N ARG A 72 23.22 13.28 -8.75
CA ARG A 72 24.08 14.43 -8.38
C ARG A 72 23.52 15.80 -8.82
N GLY A 73 22.20 15.97 -8.77
CA GLY A 73 21.50 17.19 -9.19
C GLY A 73 21.33 17.35 -10.70
N GLN A 74 21.78 16.39 -11.51
CA GLN A 74 21.55 16.34 -12.96
C GLN A 74 20.40 15.39 -13.28
N ALA A 75 19.45 15.82 -14.11
CA ALA A 75 18.40 14.95 -14.63
C ALA A 75 18.98 13.93 -15.63
N LEU A 76 18.79 12.64 -15.32
CA LEU A 76 19.16 11.52 -16.19
C LEU A 76 18.00 11.10 -17.09
N VAL A 77 16.80 11.04 -16.54
CA VAL A 77 15.54 10.84 -17.28
C VAL A 77 14.59 11.96 -16.88
N ASP A 78 14.05 12.69 -17.85
CA ASP A 78 13.12 13.79 -17.65
C ASP A 78 12.16 13.92 -18.83
N LEU A 79 11.32 14.96 -18.83
CA LEU A 79 10.35 15.21 -19.90
C LEU A 79 10.99 15.38 -21.30
N ALA A 80 12.30 15.62 -21.40
CA ALA A 80 12.98 15.81 -22.67
C ALA A 80 13.41 14.49 -23.34
N ASN A 81 13.68 13.43 -22.57
CA ASN A 81 14.11 12.12 -23.09
C ASN A 81 13.21 10.95 -22.68
N GLU A 82 12.20 11.15 -21.83
CA GLU A 82 11.25 10.09 -21.46
C GLU A 82 10.49 9.54 -22.69
N GLY A 83 10.40 10.31 -23.77
CA GLY A 83 9.79 9.90 -25.04
C GLY A 83 10.49 8.70 -25.69
N ASP A 84 11.77 8.51 -25.38
CA ASP A 84 12.59 7.44 -25.95
C ASP A 84 12.38 6.09 -25.25
N ILE A 85 11.67 6.07 -24.12
CA ILE A 85 11.29 4.84 -23.41
C ILE A 85 10.15 4.15 -24.17
N GLN A 86 10.45 3.02 -24.78
CA GLN A 86 9.52 2.31 -25.68
C GLN A 86 8.32 1.65 -24.98
N GLY A 87 8.43 1.31 -23.69
CA GLY A 87 7.41 0.51 -23.00
C GLY A 87 7.25 0.86 -21.53
N VAL A 88 8.09 0.26 -20.68
CA VAL A 88 7.91 0.30 -19.22
C VAL A 88 8.98 1.15 -18.56
N LEU A 89 8.56 2.05 -17.66
CA LEU A 89 9.45 2.75 -16.74
C LEU A 89 9.10 2.36 -15.29
N ILE A 90 10.05 1.73 -14.59
CA ILE A 90 9.96 1.50 -13.14
C ILE A 90 10.92 2.45 -12.44
N ALA A 91 10.38 3.40 -11.70
CA ALA A 91 11.14 4.41 -10.98
C ALA A 91 11.06 4.17 -9.46
N ILE A 92 12.07 3.48 -8.91
CA ILE A 92 12.27 3.34 -7.46
C ILE A 92 12.93 4.61 -6.94
N ALA A 93 12.14 5.69 -6.92
CA ALA A 93 12.57 7.05 -6.61
C ALA A 93 11.38 7.92 -6.14
N CYS A 94 11.67 8.96 -5.35
CA CYS A 94 10.67 9.84 -4.76
C CYS A 94 9.88 10.66 -5.81
N HIS A 95 8.59 10.88 -5.58
CA HIS A 95 7.73 11.84 -6.30
C HIS A 95 7.54 11.65 -7.82
N THR A 96 8.15 10.64 -8.43
CA THR A 96 8.17 10.44 -9.88
C THR A 96 6.79 10.21 -10.49
N ALA A 97 5.83 9.70 -9.72
CA ALA A 97 4.47 9.47 -10.21
C ALA A 97 3.66 10.76 -10.45
N ASN A 98 4.10 11.91 -9.91
CA ASN A 98 3.36 13.16 -9.98
C ASN A 98 3.53 13.93 -11.29
N GLY A 99 4.59 13.63 -12.05
CA GLY A 99 4.89 14.30 -13.32
C GLY A 99 5.30 13.33 -14.41
N LEU A 100 6.45 12.67 -14.28
CA LEU A 100 6.93 11.67 -15.24
C LEU A 100 5.87 10.59 -15.50
N GLY A 101 5.30 10.01 -14.44
CA GLY A 101 4.27 8.99 -14.57
C GLY A 101 2.96 9.53 -15.21
N SER A 102 2.40 10.58 -14.63
CA SER A 102 1.08 11.09 -15.03
C SER A 102 1.05 11.69 -16.44
N SER A 103 2.10 12.39 -16.86
CA SER A 103 2.11 13.18 -18.11
C SER A 103 2.16 12.33 -19.38
N ARG A 104 2.83 11.16 -19.36
CA ARG A 104 3.00 10.31 -20.55
C ARG A 104 2.45 8.91 -20.42
N PHE A 105 2.39 8.36 -19.22
CA PHE A 105 1.95 6.97 -19.01
C PHE A 105 0.48 6.90 -18.57
N GLY A 106 -0.07 7.97 -17.98
CA GLY A 106 -1.46 8.03 -17.49
C GLY A 106 -2.55 7.83 -18.55
N GLY A 107 -2.23 7.97 -19.85
CA GLY A 107 -3.18 7.81 -20.96
C GLY A 107 -2.68 6.92 -22.10
N SER A 108 -1.56 6.22 -21.93
CA SER A 108 -0.98 5.38 -22.98
C SER A 108 -1.49 3.94 -22.87
N SER A 109 -1.91 3.34 -24.00
CA SER A 109 -2.25 1.92 -24.06
C SER A 109 -1.02 1.01 -24.16
N ASN A 110 0.13 1.57 -24.59
CA ASN A 110 1.31 0.79 -24.97
C ASN A 110 2.51 1.04 -24.05
N ARG A 111 2.36 1.92 -23.06
CA ARG A 111 3.41 2.27 -22.10
C ARG A 111 2.87 2.13 -20.69
N ALA A 112 3.73 1.73 -19.77
CA ALA A 112 3.36 1.60 -18.37
C ALA A 112 4.44 2.19 -17.44
N PHE A 113 4.01 2.67 -16.28
CA PHE A 113 4.86 3.30 -15.28
C PHE A 113 4.56 2.77 -13.89
N LEU A 114 5.61 2.51 -13.12
CA LEU A 114 5.52 2.20 -11.70
C LEU A 114 6.47 3.12 -10.94
N GLY A 115 5.97 3.84 -9.95
CA GLY A 115 6.79 4.73 -9.15
C GLY A 115 6.08 5.19 -7.89
N PHE A 116 6.56 6.29 -7.30
CA PHE A 116 6.06 6.78 -6.02
C PHE A 116 5.60 8.23 -6.15
N ASP A 117 4.46 8.56 -5.54
CA ASP A 117 3.89 9.91 -5.57
C ASP A 117 4.40 10.81 -4.42
N THR A 118 5.13 10.23 -3.47
CA THR A 118 5.73 10.92 -2.32
C THR A 118 7.15 10.40 -2.06
N TYR A 119 7.73 10.76 -0.92
CA TYR A 119 9.04 10.29 -0.49
C TYR A 119 9.06 8.77 -0.38
N LEU A 120 10.05 8.17 -1.03
CA LEU A 120 10.48 6.79 -0.84
C LEU A 120 11.35 6.72 0.42
N ILE A 121 11.01 5.83 1.35
CA ILE A 121 11.80 5.60 2.55
C ILE A 121 12.42 4.20 2.47
N HIS A 122 13.74 4.11 2.56
CA HIS A 122 14.45 2.84 2.47
C HIS A 122 15.56 2.76 3.55
N PRO A 123 15.70 1.63 4.26
CA PRO A 123 16.78 1.45 5.23
C PRO A 123 18.15 1.46 4.54
N CYS A 124 18.99 2.47 4.78
CA CYS A 124 20.36 2.48 4.26
C CYS A 124 21.31 1.55 5.02
N ARG A 125 20.95 1.19 6.27
CA ARG A 125 21.66 0.22 7.11
C ARG A 125 20.77 -1.00 7.27
N ASN A 126 21.35 -2.19 7.16
CA ASN A 126 20.59 -3.46 7.20
C ASN A 126 19.50 -3.53 6.11
N SER A 127 19.82 -3.11 4.88
CA SER A 127 18.88 -3.03 3.77
C SER A 127 18.42 -4.38 3.22
N SER A 128 19.07 -5.49 3.58
CA SER A 128 18.91 -6.80 2.95
C SER A 128 17.44 -7.22 2.81
N ARG A 129 16.67 -7.21 3.90
CA ARG A 129 15.27 -7.65 3.84
C ARG A 129 14.38 -6.77 2.96
N ALA A 130 14.64 -5.46 2.94
CA ALA A 130 13.96 -4.53 2.05
C ALA A 130 14.42 -4.71 0.59
N ASN A 131 15.71 -4.91 0.34
CA ASN A 131 16.25 -5.21 -0.98
C ASN A 131 15.66 -6.52 -1.53
N ASP A 132 15.58 -7.57 -0.72
CA ASP A 132 14.93 -8.83 -1.08
C ASP A 132 13.48 -8.61 -1.52
N ALA A 133 12.76 -7.69 -0.87
CA ALA A 133 11.39 -7.36 -1.26
C ALA A 133 11.30 -6.73 -2.66
N TYR A 134 12.24 -5.83 -2.99
CA TYR A 134 12.33 -5.26 -4.35
C TYR A 134 12.78 -6.30 -5.37
N GLU A 135 13.83 -7.08 -5.07
CA GLU A 135 14.35 -8.11 -5.99
C GLU A 135 13.29 -9.16 -6.30
N GLN A 136 12.60 -9.69 -5.28
CA GLN A 136 11.56 -10.70 -5.46
C GLN A 136 10.43 -10.18 -6.35
N ALA A 137 9.93 -8.97 -6.09
CA ALA A 137 8.84 -8.39 -6.88
C ALA A 137 9.27 -8.05 -8.31
N LEU A 138 10.42 -7.39 -8.48
CA LEU A 138 10.91 -6.94 -9.79
C LEU A 138 11.41 -8.10 -10.67
N SER A 139 11.82 -9.22 -10.07
CA SER A 139 12.18 -10.43 -10.83
C SER A 139 11.02 -10.92 -11.70
N GLY A 140 9.77 -10.63 -11.33
CA GLY A 140 8.57 -10.95 -12.11
C GLY A 140 8.60 -10.42 -13.54
N LEU A 141 9.37 -9.35 -13.81
CA LEU A 141 9.60 -8.83 -15.17
C LEU A 141 10.15 -9.89 -16.12
N PHE A 142 11.10 -10.69 -15.66
CA PHE A 142 11.74 -11.73 -16.47
C PHE A 142 10.83 -12.90 -16.81
N PHE A 143 9.64 -12.93 -16.22
CA PHE A 143 8.70 -14.03 -16.31
C PHE A 143 7.32 -13.55 -16.80
N GLY A 144 7.27 -12.37 -17.43
CA GLY A 144 6.06 -11.86 -18.07
C GLY A 144 4.97 -11.37 -17.11
N ALA A 145 5.31 -11.09 -15.85
CA ALA A 145 4.36 -10.44 -14.94
C ALA A 145 3.93 -9.08 -15.49
N THR A 146 2.64 -8.74 -15.34
CA THR A 146 2.15 -7.40 -15.64
C THR A 146 2.76 -6.39 -14.68
N LEU A 147 2.83 -5.12 -15.08
CA LEU A 147 3.33 -4.07 -14.20
C LEU A 147 2.46 -3.92 -12.94
N GLN A 148 1.14 -4.12 -13.07
CA GLN A 148 0.23 -4.14 -11.94
C GLN A 148 0.54 -5.29 -10.98
N GLY A 149 0.76 -6.50 -11.50
CA GLY A 149 1.14 -7.66 -10.68
C GLY A 149 2.49 -7.47 -9.99
N ILE A 150 3.45 -6.80 -10.64
CA ILE A 150 4.72 -6.40 -10.00
C ILE A 150 4.46 -5.40 -8.88
N ALA A 151 3.58 -4.42 -9.08
CA ALA A 151 3.23 -3.44 -8.05
C ALA A 151 2.59 -4.11 -6.83
N GLU A 152 1.65 -5.04 -7.02
CA GLU A 152 1.01 -5.80 -5.94
C GLU A 152 1.97 -6.73 -5.22
N SER A 153 2.79 -7.46 -5.96
CA SER A 153 3.88 -8.26 -5.40
C SER A 153 4.83 -7.39 -4.57
N LEU A 154 5.19 -6.20 -5.06
CA LEU A 154 6.04 -5.28 -4.32
C LEU A 154 5.35 -4.77 -3.05
N ARG A 155 4.06 -4.44 -3.12
CA ARG A 155 3.28 -4.05 -1.93
C ARG A 155 3.29 -5.16 -0.87
N ALA A 156 2.97 -6.39 -1.26
CA ALA A 156 2.95 -7.53 -0.36
C ALA A 156 4.33 -7.79 0.27
N ASN A 157 5.39 -7.79 -0.54
CA ASN A 157 6.75 -8.00 -0.08
C ASN A 157 7.26 -6.89 0.84
N LEU A 158 6.92 -5.63 0.57
CA LEU A 158 7.25 -4.50 1.44
C LEU A 158 6.49 -4.55 2.77
N LEU A 159 5.21 -4.97 2.79
CA LEU A 159 4.46 -5.19 4.03
C LEU A 159 5.08 -6.31 4.87
N GLN A 160 5.48 -7.41 4.24
CA GLN A 160 6.14 -8.51 4.93
C GLN A 160 7.50 -8.07 5.49
N ALA A 161 8.31 -7.35 4.69
CA ALA A 161 9.58 -6.79 5.15
C ALA A 161 9.38 -5.82 6.32
N ALA A 162 8.38 -4.94 6.25
CA ALA A 162 8.04 -4.04 7.36
C ALA A 162 7.77 -4.85 8.64
N GLN A 163 6.86 -5.82 8.57
CA GLN A 163 6.50 -6.65 9.70
C GLN A 163 7.70 -7.43 10.27
N ASP A 164 8.58 -7.88 9.39
CA ASP A 164 9.79 -8.61 9.76
C ASP A 164 10.79 -7.71 10.52
N TYR A 165 11.02 -6.47 10.08
CA TYR A 165 11.82 -5.51 10.86
C TYR A 165 11.19 -5.21 12.23
N LYS A 166 9.85 -5.14 12.31
CA LYS A 166 9.12 -4.92 13.57
C LYS A 166 9.29 -6.10 14.53
N THR A 167 9.10 -7.33 14.05
CA THR A 167 9.10 -8.54 14.89
C THR A 167 10.53 -9.02 15.20
N ASN A 168 11.44 -8.97 14.23
CA ASN A 168 12.76 -9.61 14.29
C ASN A 168 13.92 -8.60 14.40
N ARG A 169 13.71 -7.43 15.00
CA ARG A 169 14.73 -6.36 15.12
C ARG A 169 16.09 -6.80 15.69
N SER A 170 16.11 -7.80 16.58
CA SER A 170 17.34 -8.32 17.19
C SER A 170 18.22 -9.03 16.16
N VAL A 171 17.63 -9.71 15.18
CA VAL A 171 18.33 -10.34 14.05
C VAL A 171 19.06 -9.27 13.23
N TYR A 172 18.41 -8.13 13.02
CA TYR A 172 18.95 -7.01 12.26
C TYR A 172 19.87 -6.09 13.06
N ARG A 173 20.03 -6.33 14.38
CA ARG A 173 20.83 -5.48 15.29
C ARG A 173 20.47 -3.99 15.18
N ILE A 174 19.20 -3.68 14.93
CA ILE A 174 18.70 -2.31 14.84
C ILE A 174 18.08 -1.87 16.16
N SER A 175 18.18 -0.56 16.43
CA SER A 175 17.51 0.01 17.60
C SER A 175 15.99 -0.08 17.45
N ARG A 176 15.27 0.09 18.56
CA ARG A 176 13.81 0.15 18.53
C ARG A 176 13.31 1.26 17.62
N GLY A 177 13.85 2.48 17.75
CA GLY A 177 13.45 3.64 16.95
C GLY A 177 13.70 3.43 15.45
N ASP A 178 14.86 2.84 15.10
CA ASP A 178 15.16 2.52 13.69
C ASP A 178 14.16 1.50 13.13
N ALA A 179 13.82 0.45 13.90
CA ALA A 179 12.85 -0.55 13.46
C ALA A 179 11.46 0.06 13.21
N ILE A 180 11.03 1.04 14.02
CA ILE A 180 9.77 1.78 13.81
C ILE A 180 9.85 2.63 12.55
N ALA A 181 10.94 3.39 12.38
CA ALA A 181 11.15 4.23 11.22
C ALA A 181 11.16 3.41 9.92
N ILE A 182 11.78 2.23 9.93
CA ILE A 182 11.81 1.31 8.80
C ILE A 182 10.43 0.70 8.56
N PHE A 183 9.78 0.18 9.59
CA PHE A 183 8.42 -0.38 9.50
C PHE A 183 7.44 0.63 8.89
N GLY A 184 7.42 1.85 9.45
CA GLY A 184 6.61 2.94 8.95
C GLY A 184 6.99 3.25 7.51
N GLY A 185 8.29 3.50 7.26
CA GLY A 185 8.82 3.82 5.94
C GLY A 185 8.37 2.89 4.82
N LEU A 186 8.49 1.58 5.04
CA LEU A 186 8.09 0.55 4.07
C LEU A 186 6.58 0.49 3.87
N ARG A 187 5.76 0.55 4.94
CA ARG A 187 4.28 0.67 4.79
C ARG A 187 3.88 1.93 4.04
N SER A 188 4.62 3.00 4.25
CA SER A 188 4.44 4.25 3.55
C SER A 188 4.73 4.13 2.05
N ASN A 189 5.76 3.37 1.67
CA ASN A 189 6.05 3.10 0.26
C ASN A 189 4.90 2.33 -0.39
N VAL A 190 4.29 1.37 0.31
CA VAL A 190 3.12 0.61 -0.16
C VAL A 190 1.97 1.55 -0.53
N LEU A 191 1.70 2.55 0.31
CA LEU A 191 0.63 3.54 0.09
C LEU A 191 0.99 4.59 -0.97
N ALA A 192 2.27 4.90 -1.12
CA ALA A 192 2.79 5.89 -2.06
C ALA A 192 2.94 5.37 -3.50
N MET A 193 2.86 4.05 -3.67
CA MET A 193 3.14 3.39 -4.93
C MET A 193 1.99 3.57 -5.92
N VAL A 194 2.32 4.13 -7.08
CA VAL A 194 1.40 4.41 -8.17
C VAL A 194 1.81 3.64 -9.42
N CYS A 195 0.82 3.03 -10.06
CA CYS A 195 0.97 2.33 -11.33
C CYS A 195 0.10 3.04 -12.38
N TYR A 196 0.66 3.34 -13.55
CA TYR A 196 -0.07 3.82 -14.72
C TYR A 196 0.11 2.83 -15.88
N GLY A 197 -0.96 2.56 -16.62
CA GLY A 197 -0.96 1.58 -17.70
C GLY A 197 -0.90 0.13 -17.19
N ASN A 198 -1.47 -0.81 -17.95
CA ASN A 198 -1.38 -2.24 -17.67
C ASN A 198 -0.82 -2.96 -18.90
N VAL A 199 0.46 -2.73 -19.20
CA VAL A 199 1.12 -3.36 -20.34
C VAL A 199 1.66 -4.72 -19.89
N GLN A 200 1.06 -5.78 -20.41
CA GLN A 200 1.63 -7.12 -20.34
C GLN A 200 2.63 -7.27 -21.48
N LYS A 201 3.91 -6.97 -21.25
CA LYS A 201 4.94 -7.30 -22.24
C LYS A 201 5.45 -8.69 -21.92
N VAL A 202 4.74 -9.71 -22.39
CA VAL A 202 5.27 -11.08 -22.44
C VAL A 202 6.29 -11.10 -23.58
N PRO A 203 7.59 -11.30 -23.33
CA PRO A 203 8.46 -11.77 -24.40
C PRO A 203 8.03 -13.20 -24.75
N ASP A 204 7.63 -13.43 -26.00
CA ASP A 204 7.40 -14.77 -26.51
C ASP A 204 8.60 -15.67 -26.17
N GLY A 205 8.38 -16.69 -25.34
CA GLY A 205 9.28 -17.84 -25.19
C GLY A 205 10.25 -17.91 -24.00
N ALA A 206 10.05 -17.22 -22.86
CA ALA A 206 10.95 -17.35 -21.71
C ALA A 206 10.33 -18.16 -20.54
N SER A 207 10.69 -19.44 -20.46
CA SER A 207 10.36 -20.32 -19.32
C SER A 207 11.63 -21.06 -18.85
N ALA A 208 12.37 -20.50 -17.89
CA ALA A 208 13.36 -21.25 -17.10
C ALA A 208 13.92 -20.47 -15.88
N GLY A 209 13.68 -21.02 -14.68
CA GLY A 209 14.71 -21.21 -13.66
C GLY A 209 14.94 -20.14 -12.57
N ILE A 210 14.15 -20.17 -11.48
CA ILE A 210 14.60 -19.74 -10.13
C ILE A 210 14.03 -20.71 -9.07
N ALA A 211 14.80 -21.75 -8.74
CA ALA A 211 14.49 -22.73 -7.70
C ALA A 211 15.00 -22.28 -6.34
N GLY A 212 14.10 -22.05 -5.39
CA GLY A 212 14.48 -21.88 -3.99
C GLY A 212 13.31 -21.71 -3.02
N HIS A 213 12.40 -20.78 -3.27
CA HIS A 213 11.44 -20.34 -2.22
C HIS A 213 9.97 -20.25 -2.65
N SER A 214 9.65 -20.56 -3.91
CA SER A 214 8.33 -20.31 -4.51
C SER A 214 7.16 -21.04 -3.80
N PRO A 215 7.23 -22.35 -3.48
CA PRO A 215 6.10 -23.06 -2.86
C PRO A 215 5.82 -22.64 -1.41
N VAL A 216 6.87 -22.27 -0.65
CA VAL A 216 6.72 -21.82 0.75
C VAL A 216 6.05 -20.46 0.79
N CYS A 217 6.45 -19.54 -0.10
CA CYS A 217 5.78 -18.25 -0.23
C CYS A 217 4.31 -18.43 -0.64
N LEU A 218 4.02 -19.34 -1.58
CA LEU A 218 2.64 -19.62 -2.00
C LEU A 218 1.80 -20.15 -0.84
N ALA A 219 2.32 -21.11 -0.08
CA ALA A 219 1.65 -21.64 1.10
C ALA A 219 1.46 -20.57 2.20
N ALA A 220 2.44 -19.71 2.43
CA ALA A 220 2.33 -18.62 3.40
C ALA A 220 1.26 -17.60 3.00
N LEU A 221 1.27 -17.16 1.73
CA LEU A 221 0.25 -16.27 1.18
C LEU A 221 -1.14 -16.89 1.31
N ARG A 222 -1.24 -18.17 0.95
CA ARG A 222 -2.46 -18.96 1.07
C ARG A 222 -3.01 -18.98 2.49
N LEU A 223 -2.18 -19.28 3.48
CA LEU A 223 -2.56 -19.28 4.90
C LEU A 223 -3.04 -17.90 5.39
N VAL A 224 -2.41 -16.82 4.91
CA VAL A 224 -2.84 -15.45 5.25
C VAL A 224 -4.22 -15.16 4.67
N MET A 225 -4.48 -15.56 3.42
CA MET A 225 -5.79 -15.40 2.79
C MET A 225 -6.87 -16.20 3.51
N GLU A 226 -6.63 -17.48 3.84
CA GLU A 226 -7.58 -18.30 4.60
C GLU A 226 -7.90 -17.70 5.97
N ARG A 227 -6.88 -17.15 6.67
CA ARG A 227 -7.09 -16.44 7.93
C ARG A 227 -7.98 -15.21 7.76
N ASP A 228 -7.80 -14.45 6.69
CA ASP A 228 -8.59 -13.24 6.45
C ASP A 228 -10.01 -13.58 5.96
N ILE A 229 -10.21 -14.66 5.21
CA ILE A 229 -11.53 -15.26 4.90
C ILE A 229 -12.24 -15.64 6.20
N LEU A 230 -11.54 -16.36 7.09
CA LEU A 230 -12.09 -16.78 8.38
C LEU A 230 -12.50 -15.57 9.21
N ARG A 231 -11.66 -14.53 9.28
CA ARG A 231 -11.94 -13.27 9.98
C ARG A 231 -13.16 -12.56 9.42
N LEU A 232 -13.27 -12.46 8.10
CA LEU A 232 -14.41 -11.83 7.43
C LEU A 232 -15.71 -12.58 7.73
N ALA A 233 -15.67 -13.92 7.72
CA ALA A 233 -16.81 -14.75 8.08
C ALA A 233 -17.25 -14.56 9.55
N GLN A 234 -16.39 -14.05 10.45
CA GLN A 234 -16.75 -13.83 11.87
C GLN A 234 -17.83 -12.78 12.08
N PHE A 235 -17.96 -11.83 11.16
CA PHE A 235 -18.95 -10.76 11.33
C PHE A 235 -20.37 -11.26 11.09
N ASN A 236 -20.51 -12.31 10.28
CA ASN A 236 -21.79 -12.70 9.70
C ASN A 236 -22.19 -14.15 9.97
N SER A 237 -21.33 -14.99 10.58
CA SER A 237 -21.62 -16.40 10.83
C SER A 237 -21.53 -16.76 12.32
N SER A 238 -22.36 -17.71 12.74
CA SER A 238 -22.33 -18.23 14.11
C SER A 238 -21.00 -18.95 14.40
N HIS A 239 -20.64 -19.11 15.68
CA HIS A 239 -19.44 -19.86 16.05
C HIS A 239 -19.44 -21.31 15.52
N LEU A 240 -20.61 -21.96 15.48
CA LEU A 240 -20.78 -23.33 14.99
C LEU A 240 -20.58 -23.45 13.47
N GLU A 241 -21.08 -22.47 12.70
CA GLU A 241 -20.84 -22.39 11.24
C GLU A 241 -19.35 -22.19 10.91
N ARG A 242 -18.57 -21.57 11.81
CA ARG A 242 -17.16 -21.25 11.50
C ARG A 242 -16.18 -22.41 11.71
N GLN A 243 -16.52 -23.38 12.57
CA GLN A 243 -15.59 -24.46 12.92
C GLN A 243 -15.67 -25.68 12.01
N THR A 244 -16.68 -25.75 11.14
CA THR A 244 -17.03 -26.97 10.40
C THR A 244 -17.04 -26.79 8.88
N ILE A 245 -16.73 -25.59 8.39
CA ILE A 245 -16.97 -25.19 7.00
C ILE A 245 -15.63 -24.92 6.30
N SER A 246 -15.46 -25.47 5.10
CA SER A 246 -14.26 -25.23 4.27
C SER A 246 -14.16 -23.76 3.82
N PRO A 247 -12.96 -23.24 3.48
CA PRO A 247 -12.81 -21.88 2.98
C PRO A 247 -13.76 -21.52 1.82
N GLU A 248 -13.99 -22.44 0.88
CA GLU A 248 -14.90 -22.27 -0.26
C GLU A 248 -16.35 -22.10 0.19
N SER A 249 -16.77 -22.90 1.17
CA SER A 249 -18.11 -22.84 1.72
C SER A 249 -18.32 -21.56 2.54
N LEU A 250 -17.26 -21.01 3.16
CA LEU A 250 -17.28 -19.68 3.77
C LEU A 250 -17.42 -18.57 2.72
N LEU A 251 -16.70 -18.65 1.59
CA LEU A 251 -16.83 -17.69 0.48
C LEU A 251 -18.27 -17.66 -0.07
N TRP A 252 -18.87 -18.82 -0.29
CA TRP A 252 -20.27 -18.93 -0.71
C TRP A 252 -21.23 -18.29 0.31
N LEU A 253 -21.02 -18.55 1.61
CA LEU A 253 -21.84 -17.98 2.68
C LEU A 253 -21.71 -16.44 2.75
N MET A 254 -20.51 -15.90 2.61
CA MET A 254 -20.26 -14.45 2.60
C MET A 254 -20.91 -13.78 1.39
N THR A 255 -20.87 -14.44 0.23
CA THR A 255 -21.52 -13.97 -1.00
C THR A 255 -23.03 -13.88 -0.83
N ASN A 256 -23.67 -14.94 -0.31
CA ASN A 256 -25.11 -14.96 -0.06
C ASN A 256 -25.59 -13.92 0.95
N LYS A 257 -24.71 -13.55 1.90
CA LYS A 257 -24.99 -12.52 2.90
C LYS A 257 -24.67 -11.10 2.40
N GLY A 258 -24.21 -10.94 1.16
CA GLY A 258 -23.86 -9.66 0.56
C GLY A 258 -22.61 -9.00 1.15
N VAL A 259 -21.75 -9.79 1.80
CA VAL A 259 -20.51 -9.34 2.46
C VAL A 259 -19.39 -9.17 1.43
N MET A 260 -19.42 -9.99 0.39
CA MET A 260 -18.43 -10.03 -0.69
C MET A 260 -19.17 -10.18 -2.02
N GLY A 261 -18.66 -9.53 -3.07
CA GLY A 261 -19.21 -9.69 -4.42
C GLY A 261 -18.91 -11.07 -5.02
N GLU A 262 -19.83 -11.58 -5.84
CA GLU A 262 -19.70 -12.89 -6.51
C GLU A 262 -18.38 -13.04 -7.28
N GLY A 263 -17.93 -12.00 -7.98
CA GLY A 263 -16.69 -12.02 -8.75
C GLY A 263 -15.45 -12.23 -7.88
N THR A 264 -15.35 -11.52 -6.75
CA THR A 264 -14.22 -11.67 -5.80
C THR A 264 -14.27 -13.04 -5.12
N ALA A 265 -15.44 -13.52 -4.74
CA ALA A 265 -15.61 -14.84 -4.12
C ALA A 265 -15.23 -15.97 -5.09
N GLY A 266 -15.64 -15.88 -6.35
CA GLY A 266 -15.27 -16.82 -7.40
C GLY A 266 -13.75 -16.84 -7.64
N ALA A 267 -13.13 -15.67 -7.80
CA ALA A 267 -11.69 -15.58 -8.00
C ALA A 267 -10.89 -16.12 -6.79
N LEU A 268 -11.37 -15.90 -5.57
CA LEU A 268 -10.79 -16.50 -4.37
C LEU A 268 -10.94 -18.03 -4.39
N ALA A 269 -12.12 -18.56 -4.71
CA ALA A 269 -12.38 -20.00 -4.81
C ALA A 269 -11.45 -20.68 -5.84
N ASP A 270 -11.35 -20.10 -7.03
CA ASP A 270 -10.46 -20.58 -8.09
C ASP A 270 -9.00 -20.55 -7.65
N TYR A 271 -8.59 -19.47 -6.96
CA TYR A 271 -7.25 -19.35 -6.42
C TYR A 271 -6.96 -20.43 -5.35
N ILE A 272 -7.93 -20.75 -4.48
CA ILE A 272 -7.81 -21.85 -3.52
C ILE A 272 -7.44 -23.14 -4.23
N GLN A 273 -8.28 -23.52 -5.20
CA GLN A 273 -8.13 -24.75 -5.93
C GLN A 273 -6.80 -24.80 -6.66
N LEU A 274 -6.44 -23.73 -7.38
CA LEU A 274 -5.16 -23.60 -8.07
C LEU A 274 -3.98 -23.81 -7.12
N THR A 275 -3.98 -23.16 -5.96
CA THR A 275 -2.88 -23.31 -5.01
C THR A 275 -2.80 -24.71 -4.41
N ASP A 276 -3.93 -25.37 -4.17
CA ASP A 276 -3.98 -26.75 -3.69
C ASP A 276 -3.37 -27.72 -4.71
N GLU A 277 -3.70 -27.55 -5.99
CA GLU A 277 -3.13 -28.32 -7.10
C GLU A 277 -1.61 -28.09 -7.18
N LEU A 278 -1.16 -26.83 -7.17
CA LEU A 278 0.26 -26.46 -7.26
C LEU A 278 1.08 -26.93 -6.05
N LEU A 279 0.50 -26.92 -4.84
CA LEU A 279 1.20 -27.34 -3.63
C LEU A 279 1.33 -28.87 -3.55
N ARG A 280 0.40 -29.63 -4.13
CA ARG A 280 0.39 -31.10 -4.16
C ARG A 280 1.10 -31.72 -5.36
N ALA A 281 1.28 -30.97 -6.45
CA ALA A 281 1.97 -31.45 -7.64
C ALA A 281 3.39 -31.96 -7.34
N SER A 282 3.72 -33.14 -7.86
CA SER A 282 5.05 -33.77 -7.73
C SER A 282 6.14 -32.99 -8.46
N HIS A 283 5.77 -32.36 -9.59
CA HIS A 283 6.57 -31.39 -10.32
C HIS A 283 5.80 -30.07 -10.34
N LYS A 284 6.41 -29.03 -9.78
CA LYS A 284 5.76 -27.72 -9.64
C LYS A 284 6.29 -26.78 -10.71
N PRO A 285 5.49 -26.42 -11.73
CA PRO A 285 5.91 -25.43 -12.71
C PRO A 285 6.13 -24.11 -11.96
N GLN A 286 7.37 -23.64 -11.92
CA GLN A 286 7.70 -22.42 -11.18
C GLN A 286 6.97 -21.19 -11.69
N GLU A 287 6.67 -21.20 -12.99
CA GLU A 287 5.92 -20.13 -13.64
C GLU A 287 4.49 -20.06 -13.09
N GLU A 288 3.80 -21.19 -13.00
CA GLU A 288 2.45 -21.25 -12.44
C GLU A 288 2.42 -20.82 -10.97
N ILE A 289 3.43 -21.22 -10.17
CA ILE A 289 3.53 -20.74 -8.78
C ILE A 289 3.73 -19.22 -8.73
N ARG A 290 4.56 -18.66 -9.60
CA ARG A 290 4.81 -17.21 -9.62
C ARG A 290 3.56 -16.44 -10.08
N GLN A 291 2.88 -16.92 -11.10
CA GLN A 291 1.61 -16.36 -11.55
C GLN A 291 0.58 -16.42 -10.42
N ALA A 292 0.47 -17.56 -9.72
CA ALA A 292 -0.38 -17.71 -8.56
C ALA A 292 0.01 -16.70 -7.46
N LEU A 293 1.29 -16.52 -7.14
CA LEU A 293 1.73 -15.52 -6.16
C LEU A 293 1.28 -14.10 -6.53
N GLY A 294 1.36 -13.72 -7.80
CA GLY A 294 0.88 -12.42 -8.29
C GLY A 294 -0.62 -12.24 -8.10
N VAL A 295 -1.41 -13.19 -8.60
CA VAL A 295 -2.89 -13.20 -8.46
C VAL A 295 -3.30 -13.22 -6.99
N GLY A 296 -2.65 -14.04 -6.17
CA GLY A 296 -2.93 -14.15 -4.75
C GLY A 296 -2.65 -12.86 -3.98
N ALA A 297 -1.62 -12.10 -4.37
CA ALA A 297 -1.33 -10.80 -3.74
C ALA A 297 -2.44 -9.78 -4.02
N GLU A 298 -2.93 -9.71 -5.26
CA GLU A 298 -4.06 -8.88 -5.64
C GLU A 298 -5.32 -9.25 -4.84
N LEU A 299 -5.67 -10.54 -4.85
CA LEU A 299 -6.83 -11.07 -4.14
C LEU A 299 -6.73 -10.87 -2.63
N LEU A 300 -5.54 -10.99 -2.04
CA LEU A 300 -5.34 -10.69 -0.63
C LEU A 300 -5.59 -9.22 -0.32
N CYS A 301 -5.14 -8.29 -1.17
CA CYS A 301 -5.42 -6.87 -1.01
C CYS A 301 -6.94 -6.58 -1.08
N GLN A 302 -7.64 -7.18 -2.04
CA GLN A 302 -9.10 -7.05 -2.16
C GLN A 302 -9.83 -7.63 -0.94
N LEU A 303 -9.44 -8.83 -0.50
CA LEU A 303 -10.00 -9.47 0.69
C LEU A 303 -9.76 -8.65 1.95
N HIS A 304 -8.56 -8.09 2.11
CA HIS A 304 -8.23 -7.23 3.24
C HIS A 304 -9.07 -5.95 3.24
N HIS A 305 -9.29 -5.35 2.06
CA HIS A 305 -10.15 -4.19 1.91
C HIS A 305 -11.59 -4.48 2.36
N GLU A 306 -12.20 -5.57 1.88
CA GLU A 306 -13.54 -6.00 2.32
C GLU A 306 -13.58 -6.31 3.82
N TYR A 307 -12.53 -6.92 4.36
CA TYR A 307 -12.41 -7.15 5.80
C TYR A 307 -12.46 -5.87 6.62
N LEU A 308 -11.73 -4.83 6.21
CA LEU A 308 -11.75 -3.54 6.92
C LEU A 308 -13.12 -2.86 6.82
N ILE A 309 -13.78 -2.92 5.66
CA ILE A 309 -15.14 -2.40 5.48
C ILE A 309 -16.11 -3.10 6.42
N GLU A 310 -16.17 -4.43 6.37
CA GLU A 310 -17.16 -5.22 7.11
C GLU A 310 -16.91 -5.18 8.61
N ARG A 311 -15.63 -5.11 9.02
CA ARG A 311 -15.28 -4.84 10.41
C ARG A 311 -15.84 -3.51 10.88
N LEU A 312 -15.67 -2.44 10.09
CA LEU A 312 -16.16 -1.11 10.44
C LEU A 312 -17.69 -1.03 10.40
N VAL A 313 -18.35 -1.68 9.44
CA VAL A 313 -19.82 -1.83 9.41
C VAL A 313 -20.31 -2.56 10.67
N SER A 314 -19.66 -3.66 11.06
CA SER A 314 -20.01 -4.38 12.29
C SER A 314 -19.76 -3.54 13.54
N ASP A 315 -18.73 -2.69 13.54
CA ASP A 315 -18.40 -1.75 14.62
C ASP A 315 -19.50 -0.69 14.76
N MET A 316 -19.88 -0.04 13.65
CA MET A 316 -21.04 0.86 13.58
C MET A 316 -22.33 0.16 14.00
N ASP A 317 -22.43 -1.15 13.76
CA ASP A 317 -23.61 -1.92 14.11
C ASP A 317 -23.74 -2.17 15.60
N ARG A 318 -22.64 -2.51 16.27
CA ARG A 318 -22.66 -3.11 17.61
C ARG A 318 -22.05 -2.23 18.69
N ASN A 319 -21.17 -1.29 18.33
CA ASN A 319 -20.39 -0.53 19.30
C ASN A 319 -20.96 0.86 19.55
N LEU A 320 -21.09 1.17 20.84
CA LEU A 320 -21.68 2.42 21.34
C LEU A 320 -20.93 3.68 20.86
N THR A 321 -19.69 3.54 20.37
CA THR A 321 -18.91 4.64 19.76
C THR A 321 -19.66 5.33 18.62
N TRP A 322 -20.52 4.62 17.88
CA TRP A 322 -21.24 5.16 16.71
C TRP A 322 -22.70 5.50 16.98
N HIS A 323 -23.23 5.20 18.18
CA HIS A 323 -24.64 5.36 18.51
C HIS A 323 -24.88 6.64 19.32
N LEU A 324 -25.59 7.60 18.74
CA LEU A 324 -26.07 8.78 19.44
C LEU A 324 -27.32 8.43 20.24
N HIS A 325 -27.26 8.48 21.58
CA HIS A 325 -28.45 8.26 22.40
C HIS A 325 -29.45 9.43 22.25
N PRO A 326 -30.74 9.16 21.94
CA PRO A 326 -31.77 10.18 21.84
C PRO A 326 -31.89 10.99 23.13
N GLY A 327 -31.83 12.33 23.01
CA GLY A 327 -32.00 13.26 24.15
C GLY A 327 -30.75 14.04 24.56
N HIS A 328 -29.56 13.70 24.06
CA HIS A 328 -28.33 14.37 24.48
C HIS A 328 -27.77 15.41 23.50
N TYR A 329 -28.20 15.45 22.23
CA TYR A 329 -27.52 16.25 21.19
C TYR A 329 -28.44 16.87 20.14
N ALA A 330 -29.35 17.76 20.57
CA ALA A 330 -30.12 18.60 19.67
C ALA A 330 -29.23 19.72 19.06
N GLY A 331 -28.38 19.40 18.09
CA GLY A 331 -27.70 20.41 17.24
C GLY A 331 -26.24 20.17 16.85
N GLU A 332 -25.50 19.28 17.52
CA GLU A 332 -24.03 19.13 17.32
C GLU A 332 -23.59 17.70 16.96
N GLY A 333 -24.51 16.86 16.45
CA GLY A 333 -24.26 15.43 16.16
C GLY A 333 -23.03 15.16 15.27
N LYS A 334 -22.60 16.11 14.43
CA LYS A 334 -21.40 15.94 13.59
C LYS A 334 -20.13 15.67 14.40
N PHE A 335 -19.94 16.34 15.54
CA PHE A 335 -18.69 16.23 16.30
C PHE A 335 -18.59 14.91 17.05
N PHE A 336 -19.73 14.33 17.44
CA PHE A 336 -19.78 12.97 17.94
C PHE A 336 -19.23 11.97 16.92
N TYR A 337 -19.69 12.05 15.67
CA TYR A 337 -19.18 11.20 14.60
C TYR A 337 -17.72 11.50 14.26
N TRP A 338 -17.26 12.76 14.38
CA TRP A 338 -15.84 13.09 14.23
C TRP A 338 -14.98 12.42 15.31
N ALA A 339 -15.44 12.39 16.56
CA ALA A 339 -14.76 11.69 17.65
C ALA A 339 -14.74 10.16 17.42
N ALA A 340 -15.84 9.59 16.93
CA ALA A 340 -15.92 8.17 16.56
C ALA A 340 -14.92 7.83 15.44
N ILE A 341 -14.90 8.62 14.36
CA ILE A 341 -13.97 8.47 13.24
C ILE A 341 -12.53 8.65 13.72
N ALA A 342 -12.26 9.67 14.55
CA ALA A 342 -10.95 9.88 15.15
C ALA A 342 -10.52 8.62 15.89
N SER A 343 -11.35 8.08 16.78
CA SER A 343 -11.04 6.90 17.59
C SER A 343 -10.80 5.64 16.77
N GLU A 344 -11.68 5.36 15.81
CA GLU A 344 -11.68 4.13 15.03
C GLU A 344 -10.77 4.19 13.80
N ALA A 345 -10.08 5.31 13.53
CA ALA A 345 -9.19 5.47 12.38
C ALA A 345 -8.20 4.32 12.11
N PRO A 346 -7.53 3.73 13.12
CA PRO A 346 -6.65 2.58 12.90
C PRO A 346 -7.38 1.33 12.39
N ASN A 347 -8.67 1.17 12.69
CA ASN A 347 -9.45 -0.01 12.32
C ASN A 347 -9.86 -0.02 10.84
N PHE A 348 -9.71 1.11 10.14
CA PHE A 348 -9.92 1.22 8.70
C PHE A 348 -8.67 1.79 7.99
N ASP A 349 -7.48 1.59 8.57
CA ASP A 349 -6.19 2.01 8.02
C ASP A 349 -6.14 3.49 7.61
N TYR A 350 -6.87 4.35 8.33
CA TYR A 350 -6.98 5.78 8.03
C TYR A 350 -7.50 6.06 6.60
N SER A 351 -8.18 5.11 5.95
CA SER A 351 -8.70 5.25 4.59
C SER A 351 -10.06 5.91 4.54
N TYR A 352 -10.14 7.05 3.86
CA TYR A 352 -11.41 7.73 3.59
C TYR A 352 -12.35 6.89 2.71
N GLU A 353 -11.80 6.11 1.78
CA GLU A 353 -12.55 5.22 0.90
C GLU A 353 -13.24 4.11 1.69
N ILE A 354 -12.52 3.45 2.59
CA ILE A 354 -13.08 2.41 3.48
C ILE A 354 -14.16 3.01 4.38
N LEU A 355 -13.90 4.18 4.98
CA LEU A 355 -14.90 4.88 5.79
C LEU A 355 -16.17 5.20 4.98
N THR A 356 -16.01 5.74 3.76
CA THR A 356 -17.11 6.10 2.88
C THR A 356 -17.99 4.90 2.55
N GLU A 357 -17.37 3.80 2.15
CA GLU A 357 -18.07 2.58 1.79
C GLU A 357 -18.75 1.94 3.01
N ALA A 358 -18.08 1.88 4.16
CA ALA A 358 -18.66 1.35 5.39
C ALA A 358 -19.86 2.17 5.87
N VAL A 359 -19.76 3.51 5.88
CA VAL A 359 -20.88 4.40 6.23
C VAL A 359 -22.05 4.20 5.27
N ARG A 360 -21.79 4.08 3.97
CA ARG A 360 -22.82 3.81 2.95
C ARG A 360 -23.54 2.48 3.22
N ARG A 361 -22.80 1.40 3.48
CA ARG A 361 -23.36 0.08 3.80
C ARG A 361 -24.14 0.10 5.12
N ALA A 362 -23.63 0.77 6.15
CA ALA A 362 -24.30 0.89 7.45
C ALA A 362 -25.62 1.67 7.35
N ASN A 363 -25.63 2.79 6.63
CA ASN A 363 -26.83 3.62 6.43
C ASN A 363 -27.89 2.91 5.56
N ALA A 364 -27.49 2.01 4.66
CA ALA A 364 -28.42 1.20 3.86
C ALA A 364 -29.26 0.23 4.69
N LYS A 365 -28.82 -0.16 5.90
CA LYS A 365 -29.51 -1.12 6.80
C LYS A 365 -30.76 -0.55 7.50
N ARG A 366 -31.35 0.57 7.03
CA ARG A 366 -32.58 1.22 7.55
C ARG A 366 -32.58 1.43 9.07
N ARG A 367 -31.56 2.15 9.57
CA ARG A 367 -31.42 2.53 10.97
C ARG A 367 -32.19 3.81 11.31
N PRO A 368 -32.58 4.02 12.57
CA PRO A 368 -33.17 5.28 13.01
C PRO A 368 -32.17 6.45 12.90
N ASP A 369 -30.87 6.20 13.06
CA ASP A 369 -29.82 7.21 12.99
C ASP A 369 -28.98 7.08 11.72
N VAL A 370 -28.91 8.15 10.95
CA VAL A 370 -28.03 8.25 9.77
C VAL A 370 -26.66 8.73 10.22
N ILE A 371 -25.62 7.96 9.91
CA ILE A 371 -24.23 8.34 10.13
C ILE A 371 -23.83 9.34 9.03
N PRO A 372 -23.56 10.62 9.34
CA PRO A 372 -23.14 11.59 8.35
C PRO A 372 -21.70 11.30 7.93
N LEU A 373 -21.47 11.24 6.61
CA LEU A 373 -20.13 11.14 6.06
C LEU A 373 -19.47 12.54 6.11
N PRO A 374 -18.29 12.71 6.74
CA PRO A 374 -17.58 13.98 6.68
C PRO A 374 -17.10 14.27 5.25
N SER A 375 -16.97 15.54 4.89
CA SER A 375 -16.27 15.89 3.66
C SER A 375 -14.81 15.44 3.72
N LEU A 376 -14.12 15.34 2.57
CA LEU A 376 -12.70 15.01 2.56
C LEU A 376 -11.86 16.03 3.37
N ARG A 377 -12.26 17.30 3.37
CA ARG A 377 -11.64 18.36 4.18
C ARG A 377 -11.82 18.09 5.67
N ASP A 378 -13.04 17.77 6.08
CA ASP A 378 -13.35 17.45 7.47
C ASP A 378 -12.62 16.17 7.92
N PHE A 379 -12.50 15.17 7.04
CA PHE A 379 -11.72 13.96 7.34
C PHE A 379 -10.25 14.28 7.61
N VAL A 380 -9.62 15.15 6.82
CA VAL A 380 -8.25 15.62 7.10
C VAL A 380 -8.17 16.31 8.47
N ALA A 381 -9.11 17.18 8.81
CA ALA A 381 -9.15 17.85 10.11
C ALA A 381 -9.29 16.86 11.28
N ILE A 382 -10.10 15.80 11.12
CA ILE A 382 -10.24 14.71 12.11
C ILE A 382 -8.89 14.00 12.30
N LEU A 383 -8.17 13.71 11.21
CA LEU A 383 -6.85 13.07 11.29
C LEU A 383 -5.79 13.98 11.92
N GLU A 384 -5.81 15.28 11.62
CA GLU A 384 -4.93 16.29 12.25
C GLU A 384 -5.16 16.37 13.75
N PHE A 385 -6.42 16.38 14.18
CA PHE A 385 -6.78 16.29 15.60
C PHE A 385 -6.20 15.02 16.23
N ARG A 386 -6.45 13.84 15.63
CA ARG A 386 -5.89 12.57 16.14
C ARG A 386 -4.35 12.61 16.21
N LEU A 387 -3.68 13.17 15.22
CA LEU A 387 -2.22 13.31 15.21
C LEU A 387 -1.72 14.16 16.38
N SER A 388 -2.42 15.26 16.71
CA SER A 388 -2.07 16.10 17.85
C SER A 388 -2.17 15.32 19.17
N GLU A 389 -3.23 14.53 19.34
CA GLU A 389 -3.43 13.70 20.53
C GLU A 389 -2.43 12.55 20.64
N LEU A 390 -2.10 11.88 19.53
CA LEU A 390 -1.04 10.86 19.51
C LEU A 390 0.33 11.47 19.86
N ARG A 391 0.64 12.68 19.38
CA ARG A 391 1.88 13.39 19.73
C ARG A 391 1.91 13.78 21.20
N ARG A 392 0.77 14.16 21.77
CA ARG A 392 0.64 14.45 23.20
C ARG A 392 0.93 13.20 24.04
N ILE A 393 0.30 12.06 23.71
CA ILE A 393 0.56 10.78 24.40
C ILE A 393 2.02 10.38 24.25
N TRP A 394 2.57 10.45 23.02
CA TRP A 394 3.96 10.12 22.77
C TRP A 394 4.92 10.96 23.63
N LYS A 395 4.63 12.26 23.78
CA LYS A 395 5.40 13.14 24.67
C LYS A 395 5.30 12.70 26.12
N VAL A 396 4.10 12.40 26.62
CA VAL A 396 3.90 11.91 27.99
C VAL A 396 4.65 10.59 28.23
N GLU A 397 4.49 9.61 27.35
CA GLU A 397 5.14 8.30 27.48
C GLU A 397 6.67 8.44 27.45
N ARG A 398 7.19 9.36 26.65
CA ARG A 398 8.63 9.65 26.56
C ARG A 398 9.15 10.34 27.83
N ASP A 399 8.42 11.34 28.32
CA ASP A 399 8.88 12.19 29.42
C ASP A 399 8.65 11.51 30.80
N SER A 400 7.61 10.68 30.94
CA SER A 400 7.24 9.98 32.18
C SER A 400 7.75 8.53 32.28
N GLY A 401 8.27 7.96 31.18
CA GLY A 401 8.69 6.56 31.14
C GLY A 401 7.55 5.60 31.52
N SER A 402 7.81 4.65 32.41
CA SER A 402 6.78 3.70 32.90
C SER A 402 5.80 4.31 33.91
N GLY A 403 5.93 5.59 34.26
CA GLY A 403 5.14 6.26 35.29
C GLY A 403 3.94 7.07 34.80
N SER A 404 3.61 7.04 33.50
CA SER A 404 2.41 7.72 32.97
C SER A 404 1.15 7.15 33.61
N ARG A 405 0.22 7.99 34.06
CA ARG A 405 -1.09 7.52 34.53
C ARG A 405 -1.93 7.12 33.32
N ASP A 406 -2.82 6.15 33.48
CA ASP A 406 -3.74 5.75 32.40
C ASP A 406 -4.61 6.94 31.92
N GLU A 407 -4.94 7.86 32.82
CA GLU A 407 -5.65 9.11 32.52
C GLU A 407 -4.89 10.00 31.52
N ASP A 408 -3.55 9.97 31.51
CA ASP A 408 -2.78 10.76 30.57
C ASP A 408 -2.94 10.25 29.12
N LYS A 409 -3.45 9.03 28.96
CA LYS A 409 -3.72 8.39 27.66
C LYS A 409 -5.16 8.57 27.19
N ASN A 410 -6.00 9.21 28.00
CA ASN A 410 -7.38 9.51 27.65
C ASN A 410 -7.47 10.59 26.57
N TRP A 411 -8.55 10.58 25.80
CA TRP A 411 -8.84 11.62 24.82
C TRP A 411 -9.07 12.99 25.47
N HIS A 412 -8.42 14.02 24.94
CA HIS A 412 -8.74 15.42 25.20
C HIS A 412 -9.54 15.99 24.03
N TRP A 413 -10.85 15.76 24.05
CA TRP A 413 -11.74 16.31 23.04
C TRP A 413 -11.76 17.84 23.09
N PRO A 414 -11.86 18.51 21.93
CA PRO A 414 -12.12 19.94 21.89
C PRO A 414 -13.42 20.26 22.64
N SER A 415 -13.40 21.34 23.42
CA SER A 415 -14.54 21.74 24.27
C SER A 415 -15.84 21.93 23.48
N GLU A 416 -15.72 22.36 22.23
CA GLU A 416 -16.80 22.57 21.28
C GLU A 416 -17.40 21.28 20.73
N TRP A 417 -16.75 20.11 20.89
CA TRP A 417 -17.29 18.82 20.44
C TRP A 417 -18.26 18.19 21.45
N LYS A 418 -18.19 18.59 22.74
CA LYS A 418 -19.06 18.11 23.84
C LYS A 418 -19.23 16.57 23.87
N ILE A 419 -18.12 15.84 23.76
CA ILE A 419 -18.11 14.37 23.72
C ILE A 419 -18.25 13.79 25.13
N PRO A 420 -19.18 12.85 25.38
CA PRO A 420 -19.50 12.37 26.73
C PRO A 420 -18.54 11.28 27.24
N TRP A 421 -17.64 10.79 26.39
CA TRP A 421 -16.70 9.73 26.71
C TRP A 421 -15.28 10.22 26.45
N ASN A 422 -14.33 9.82 27.27
CA ASN A 422 -12.93 10.24 27.17
C ASN A 422 -12.00 9.05 27.45
N GLY A 423 -12.35 7.85 26.98
CA GLY A 423 -11.54 6.65 27.19
C GLY A 423 -10.12 6.75 26.63
N PRO A 424 -9.26 5.75 26.89
CA PRO A 424 -7.89 5.77 26.40
C PRO A 424 -7.84 5.72 24.86
N ILE A 425 -6.91 6.46 24.28
CA ILE A 425 -6.53 6.29 22.88
C ILE A 425 -5.96 4.88 22.73
N ARG A 426 -6.48 4.10 21.78
CA ARG A 426 -6.07 2.71 21.54
C ARG A 426 -4.65 2.61 20.96
N ALA A 427 -3.65 2.87 21.79
CA ALA A 427 -2.23 2.65 21.55
C ALA A 427 -1.67 1.93 22.78
N HIS A 428 -1.47 0.61 22.68
CA HIS A 428 -1.16 -0.24 23.83
C HIS A 428 0.29 -0.11 24.30
N SER A 429 1.11 0.56 23.52
CA SER A 429 2.52 0.79 23.81
C SER A 429 3.01 2.04 23.10
N MET A 430 4.13 2.58 23.57
CA MET A 430 4.86 3.63 22.85
C MET A 430 5.22 3.23 21.41
N TRP A 431 5.39 1.93 21.14
CA TRP A 431 5.60 1.44 19.77
C TRP A 431 4.35 1.68 18.91
N ASP A 432 3.18 1.32 19.43
CA ASP A 432 1.91 1.51 18.73
C ASP A 432 1.60 3.00 18.56
N THR A 433 1.94 3.84 19.55
CA THR A 433 1.80 5.29 19.45
C THR A 433 2.62 5.85 18.29
N GLU A 434 3.91 5.51 18.20
CA GLU A 434 4.80 5.98 17.12
C GLU A 434 4.37 5.44 15.74
N GLU A 435 3.98 4.18 15.65
CA GLU A 435 3.39 3.59 14.43
C GLU A 435 2.17 4.38 13.97
N GLN A 436 1.25 4.70 14.89
CA GLN A 436 0.05 5.44 14.55
C GLN A 436 0.33 6.90 14.19
N VAL A 437 1.29 7.57 14.86
CA VAL A 437 1.77 8.92 14.47
C VAL A 437 2.26 8.90 13.03
N PHE A 438 3.03 7.88 12.66
CA PHE A 438 3.53 7.73 11.31
C PHE A 438 2.39 7.53 10.30
N LEU A 439 1.51 6.55 10.55
CA LEU A 439 0.41 6.21 9.64
C LEU A 439 -0.57 7.38 9.44
N VAL A 440 -0.97 8.04 10.53
CA VAL A 440 -1.89 9.20 10.44
C VAL A 440 -1.25 10.37 9.69
N SER A 441 0.06 10.64 9.90
CA SER A 441 0.77 11.70 9.18
C SER A 441 0.80 11.45 7.67
N ARG A 442 0.96 10.18 7.26
CA ARG A 442 0.94 9.81 5.83
C ARG A 442 -0.46 9.89 5.25
N ALA A 443 -1.49 9.48 5.98
CA ALA A 443 -2.88 9.64 5.56
C ALA A 443 -3.24 11.12 5.36
N ILE A 444 -2.86 12.00 6.30
CA ILE A 444 -3.03 13.47 6.16
C ILE A 444 -2.36 13.95 4.87
N HIS A 445 -1.09 13.60 4.64
CA HIS A 445 -0.38 14.01 3.43
C HIS A 445 -1.09 13.55 2.14
N ARG A 446 -1.51 12.28 2.08
CA ARG A 446 -2.23 11.70 0.94
C ARG A 446 -3.52 12.47 0.65
N TYR A 447 -4.35 12.70 1.65
CA TYR A 447 -5.65 13.33 1.45
C TYR A 447 -5.58 14.84 1.27
N SER A 448 -4.61 15.53 1.89
CA SER A 448 -4.35 16.94 1.60
C SER A 448 -3.92 17.17 0.16
N ARG A 449 -3.08 16.29 -0.40
CA ARG A 449 -2.73 16.35 -1.84
C ARG A 449 -3.94 16.14 -2.73
N ARG A 450 -4.78 15.14 -2.43
CA ARG A 450 -6.02 14.91 -3.17
C ARG A 450 -6.95 16.13 -3.13
N LEU A 451 -7.07 16.81 -1.99
CA LEU A 451 -7.83 18.05 -1.86
C LEU A 451 -7.29 19.14 -2.78
N THR A 452 -5.97 19.33 -2.82
CA THR A 452 -5.34 20.30 -3.73
C THR A 452 -5.63 19.98 -5.21
N THR A 453 -5.54 18.70 -5.60
CA THR A 453 -5.88 18.27 -6.97
C THR A 453 -7.34 18.57 -7.32
N LEU A 454 -8.28 18.22 -6.43
CA LEU A 454 -9.72 18.48 -6.65
C LEU A 454 -10.03 19.98 -6.77
N GLN A 455 -9.37 20.82 -5.97
CA GLN A 455 -9.52 22.27 -6.04
C GLN A 455 -8.99 22.83 -7.37
N ALA A 456 -7.84 22.34 -7.84
CA ALA A 456 -7.28 22.73 -9.13
C ALA A 456 -8.21 22.36 -10.31
N THR A 457 -8.71 21.11 -10.34
CA THR A 457 -9.65 20.65 -11.39
C THR A 457 -10.96 21.45 -11.38
N THR A 458 -11.50 21.75 -10.20
CA THR A 458 -12.74 22.55 -10.09
C THR A 458 -12.53 23.97 -10.64
N LEU A 459 -11.39 24.59 -10.33
CA LEU A 459 -11.06 25.93 -10.85
C LEU A 459 -10.87 25.93 -12.37
N GLU A 460 -10.26 24.89 -12.95
CA GLU A 460 -10.14 24.72 -14.40
C GLU A 460 -11.51 24.57 -15.06
N GLN A 461 -12.39 23.73 -14.52
CA GLN A 461 -13.75 23.54 -15.03
C GLN A 461 -14.57 24.83 -15.00
N VAL A 462 -14.49 25.60 -13.91
CA VAL A 462 -15.16 26.91 -13.80
C VAL A 462 -14.60 27.91 -14.81
N ARG A 463 -13.28 27.92 -15.03
CA ARG A 463 -12.65 28.80 -16.03
C ARG A 463 -13.07 28.44 -17.46
N SER A 464 -13.13 27.16 -17.81
CA SER A 464 -13.62 26.71 -19.12
C SER A 464 -15.09 27.09 -19.33
N ALA A 465 -15.95 26.87 -18.33
CA ALA A 465 -17.36 27.24 -18.42
C ALA A 465 -17.60 28.75 -18.60
N ILE A 466 -16.73 29.60 -18.05
CA ILE A 466 -16.77 31.06 -18.26
C ILE A 466 -16.22 31.47 -19.64
N ALA A 467 -15.29 30.70 -20.21
CA ALA A 467 -14.74 31.00 -21.53
C ALA A 467 -15.67 30.60 -22.68
N ASP A 468 -16.52 29.60 -22.45
CA ASP A 468 -17.45 29.05 -23.45
C ASP A 468 -18.85 29.73 -23.45
N GLY A 469 -19.13 30.62 -22.49
CA GLY A 469 -20.40 31.34 -22.35
C GLY A 469 -20.22 32.85 -22.46
#